data_AF-A0A812MTB4-F1
#
_entry.id   AF-A0A812MTB4-F1
#
_cell.length_a   1.000
_cell.length_b   1.000
_cell.length_c   1.000
_cell.angle_alpha   90.00
_cell.angle_beta   90.00
_cell.angle_gamma   90.00
#
_symmetry.space_group_name_H-M   'P 1'
#
loop_
_entity.id
_entity.type
_entity.pdbx_description
1 polymer ?
#
loop_
_entity_poly.entity_id
_entity_poly.type
_entity_poly.pdbx_seq_one_letter_code
_entity_poly.pdbx_strand_id
1 'polypeptide(L)'
;MEEASDAASEAAVHEAKFDSEFAASPAQRETPPELEQWLADSWQVGLNASEAHRLALREFDSLQKCGATLPYLKKLYAVLSSRFKMGLSTNDAVAKTFVYAKKQLDPDEVYGMYSTLKSSSRLAMSREEALARAPECVEMGASEREVWLFYEFFDFVADTGLRLNSPSSRPKAMQLASAACEFAKVKEAWDATRNMTMAIDEGCLGSLDGQLRITEEGKLHTAAQFHDFFGSSWLDEWIKSPPAQKVADDGKAYTASQVKRLYSGWLRDLWGGPNWLSRWNAAGFATQKRIAEDGQVYSMGGFAGHYGASWRQKWAEAAVALCEECKAATHS
;
A
#
# COMPACT_ATOMS: atom_id res chain seq x y z
N MET A 1 40.23 -46.86 40.27
CA MET A 1 39.16 -45.85 40.19
C MET A 1 39.58 -44.84 39.14
N GLU A 2 39.78 -45.19 37.86
CA GLU A 2 38.92 -45.94 36.93
C GLU A 2 37.50 -45.36 36.84
N GLU A 3 37.14 -45.03 35.60
CA GLU A 3 35.91 -44.40 35.08
C GLU A 3 35.86 -42.87 35.02
N ALA A 4 36.67 -42.31 34.11
CA ALA A 4 36.43 -41.01 33.46
C ALA A 4 37.20 -40.95 32.13
N SER A 5 36.79 -41.78 31.16
CA SER A 5 37.36 -41.82 29.81
C SER A 5 36.41 -42.62 28.94
N ASP A 6 35.38 -41.97 28.37
CA ASP A 6 34.68 -42.37 27.13
C ASP A 6 33.41 -41.53 26.97
N ALA A 7 33.57 -40.28 26.55
CA ALA A 7 32.47 -39.45 26.01
C ALA A 7 32.97 -38.23 25.22
N ALA A 8 34.16 -38.31 24.62
CA ALA A 8 34.77 -37.20 23.89
C ALA A 8 35.54 -37.68 22.65
N SER A 9 34.91 -38.49 21.80
CA SER A 9 35.46 -38.78 20.45
C SER A 9 34.40 -39.18 19.41
N GLU A 10 33.22 -38.56 19.43
CA GLU A 10 32.18 -38.80 18.41
C GLU A 10 31.47 -37.49 17.97
N ALA A 11 32.20 -36.38 17.92
CA ALA A 11 31.69 -35.09 17.43
C ALA A 11 32.57 -34.48 16.32
N ALA A 12 33.31 -35.31 15.58
CA ALA A 12 34.26 -34.83 14.56
C ALA A 12 34.27 -35.71 13.30
N VAL A 13 33.10 -36.14 12.80
CA VAL A 13 32.96 -36.69 11.43
C VAL A 13 31.57 -36.37 10.89
N HIS A 14 31.25 -35.08 10.66
CA HIS A 14 30.13 -34.69 9.78
C HIS A 14 30.23 -33.22 9.32
N GLU A 15 31.43 -32.75 8.95
CA GLU A 15 31.61 -31.47 8.25
C GLU A 15 32.56 -31.70 7.07
N ALA A 16 32.02 -32.26 5.98
CA ALA A 16 32.57 -32.20 4.62
C ALA A 16 31.71 -33.03 3.66
N LYS A 17 30.51 -32.55 3.33
CA LYS A 17 29.77 -32.95 2.12
C LYS A 17 28.58 -32.02 1.90
N PHE A 18 28.86 -30.78 1.56
CA PHE A 18 27.86 -29.88 0.97
C PHE A 18 28.55 -28.98 -0.05
N ASP A 19 29.22 -29.61 -1.01
CA ASP A 19 29.57 -28.98 -2.27
C ASP A 19 28.93 -29.79 -3.40
N SER A 20 28.34 -29.04 -4.33
CA SER A 20 28.05 -29.47 -5.69
C SER A 20 26.86 -30.42 -5.90
N GLU A 21 25.64 -29.91 -5.78
CA GLU A 21 24.52 -30.32 -6.64
C GLU A 21 23.33 -29.38 -6.45
N PHE A 22 23.28 -28.26 -7.17
CA PHE A 22 22.06 -27.55 -7.63
C PHE A 22 22.46 -26.28 -8.42
N ALA A 23 23.36 -26.42 -9.39
CA ALA A 23 23.34 -25.52 -10.54
C ALA A 23 22.22 -26.02 -11.46
N ALA A 24 20.96 -25.79 -11.06
CA ALA A 24 19.84 -25.96 -11.97
C ALA A 24 20.13 -25.06 -13.18
N SER A 25 20.30 -25.69 -14.34
CA SER A 25 20.35 -24.99 -15.62
C SER A 25 19.19 -23.99 -15.65
N PRO A 26 19.43 -22.69 -15.93
CA PRO A 26 18.37 -21.70 -15.92
C PRO A 26 17.37 -22.14 -16.99
N ALA A 27 16.26 -22.75 -16.56
CA ALA A 27 15.11 -22.96 -17.40
C ALA A 27 14.87 -21.63 -18.10
N GLN A 28 14.92 -21.63 -19.43
CA GLN A 28 14.64 -20.44 -20.24
C GLN A 28 13.27 -19.95 -19.80
N ARG A 29 13.25 -18.89 -18.96
CA ARG A 29 12.01 -18.29 -18.50
C ARG A 29 11.41 -17.62 -19.71
N GLU A 30 10.44 -18.27 -20.34
CA GLU A 30 9.72 -17.70 -21.47
C GLU A 30 9.00 -16.44 -20.97
N THR A 31 9.37 -15.28 -21.51
CA THR A 31 8.57 -14.06 -21.36
C THR A 31 7.23 -14.24 -22.03
N PRO A 32 6.13 -13.67 -21.49
CA PRO A 32 4.90 -13.56 -22.24
C PRO A 32 5.17 -12.69 -23.47
N PRO A 33 4.96 -13.22 -24.69
CA PRO A 33 5.15 -12.44 -25.92
C PRO A 33 4.31 -11.16 -25.93
N GLU A 34 3.16 -11.16 -25.25
CA GLU A 34 2.23 -10.03 -25.19
C GLU A 34 2.79 -8.81 -24.42
N LEU A 35 3.53 -9.03 -23.33
CA LEU A 35 4.11 -7.93 -22.54
C LEU A 35 5.22 -7.23 -23.33
N GLU A 36 6.10 -8.03 -23.95
CA GLU A 36 7.15 -7.53 -24.83
C GLU A 36 6.57 -6.80 -26.04
N GLN A 37 5.58 -7.40 -26.71
CA GLN A 37 4.92 -6.79 -27.86
C GLN A 37 4.27 -5.45 -27.50
N TRP A 38 3.61 -5.36 -26.36
CA TRP A 38 3.02 -4.11 -25.89
C TRP A 38 4.08 -3.02 -25.61
N LEU A 39 5.20 -3.40 -24.98
CA LEU A 39 6.30 -2.48 -24.71
C LEU A 39 6.99 -1.99 -26.00
N ALA A 40 7.06 -2.84 -27.02
CA ALA A 40 7.68 -2.52 -28.32
C ALA A 40 6.75 -1.77 -29.29
N ASP A 41 5.42 -1.81 -29.07
CA ASP A 41 4.44 -1.18 -29.95
C ASP A 41 4.60 0.36 -29.95
N SER A 42 5.00 0.91 -31.10
CA SER A 42 5.26 2.34 -31.31
C SER A 42 4.03 3.24 -31.16
N TRP A 43 2.83 2.68 -31.26
CA TRP A 43 1.57 3.40 -31.04
C TRP A 43 1.15 3.41 -29.56
N GLN A 44 1.84 2.63 -28.71
CA GLN A 44 1.55 2.53 -27.28
C GLN A 44 2.72 3.03 -26.43
N VAL A 45 3.72 2.17 -26.22
CA VAL A 45 4.89 2.51 -25.39
C VAL A 45 6.06 2.94 -26.25
N GLY A 46 6.37 2.17 -27.30
CA GLY A 46 7.40 2.50 -28.28
C GLY A 46 8.84 2.36 -27.80
N LEU A 47 9.12 1.40 -26.90
CA LEU A 47 10.50 1.01 -26.61
C LEU A 47 11.10 0.28 -27.82
N ASN A 48 12.43 0.35 -27.97
CA ASN A 48 13.10 -0.51 -28.94
C ASN A 48 12.96 -1.99 -28.52
N ALA A 49 12.95 -2.91 -29.49
CA ALA A 49 12.66 -4.32 -29.24
C ALA A 49 13.60 -4.97 -28.19
N SER A 50 14.90 -4.64 -28.22
CA SER A 50 15.88 -5.17 -27.26
C SER A 50 15.59 -4.71 -25.83
N GLU A 51 15.26 -3.44 -25.65
CA GLU A 51 14.88 -2.88 -24.35
C GLU A 51 13.54 -3.43 -23.86
N ALA A 52 12.54 -3.53 -24.73
CA ALA A 52 11.25 -4.14 -24.43
C ALA A 52 11.40 -5.59 -23.95
N HIS A 53 12.19 -6.40 -24.66
CA HIS A 53 12.49 -7.78 -24.31
C HIS A 53 13.19 -7.90 -22.95
N ARG A 54 14.28 -7.14 -22.75
CA ARG A 54 15.03 -7.12 -21.50
C ARG A 54 14.16 -6.71 -20.32
N LEU A 55 13.30 -5.72 -20.51
CA LEU A 55 12.41 -5.21 -19.48
C LEU A 55 11.30 -6.21 -19.15
N ALA A 56 10.68 -6.81 -20.17
CA ALA A 56 9.69 -7.88 -19.98
C ALA A 56 10.30 -9.04 -19.18
N LEU A 57 11.48 -9.54 -19.55
CA LEU A 57 12.18 -10.61 -18.83
C LEU A 57 12.44 -10.26 -17.36
N ARG A 58 12.90 -9.03 -17.11
CA ARG A 58 13.24 -8.57 -15.77
C ARG A 58 12.03 -8.48 -14.85
N GLU A 59 10.92 -7.93 -15.35
CA GLU A 59 9.77 -7.61 -14.51
C GLU A 59 8.78 -8.78 -14.40
N PHE A 60 8.78 -9.72 -15.35
CA PHE A 60 7.72 -10.72 -15.50
C PHE A 60 7.46 -11.56 -14.24
N ASP A 61 8.49 -12.14 -13.62
CA ASP A 61 8.35 -12.99 -12.43
C ASP A 61 7.70 -12.23 -11.26
N SER A 62 8.14 -10.99 -11.03
CA SER A 62 7.55 -10.15 -9.97
C SER A 62 6.10 -9.79 -10.28
N LEU A 63 5.78 -9.45 -11.53
CA LEU A 63 4.42 -9.11 -11.94
C LEU A 63 3.46 -10.29 -11.79
N GLN A 64 3.92 -11.50 -12.14
CA GLN A 64 3.15 -12.72 -11.96
C GLN A 64 2.85 -12.97 -10.48
N LYS A 65 3.86 -12.85 -9.60
CA LYS A 65 3.69 -12.97 -8.14
C LYS A 65 2.77 -11.89 -7.57
N CYS A 66 2.77 -10.69 -8.14
CA CYS A 66 1.88 -9.59 -7.77
C CYS A 66 0.45 -9.74 -8.35
N GLY A 67 0.22 -10.69 -9.26
CA GLY A 67 -1.06 -10.81 -9.97
C GLY A 67 -1.35 -9.65 -10.93
N ALA A 68 -0.33 -8.91 -11.36
CA ALA A 68 -0.47 -7.77 -12.26
C ALA A 68 -0.72 -8.25 -13.70
N THR A 69 -1.87 -7.88 -14.26
CA THR A 69 -2.28 -8.26 -15.63
C THR A 69 -1.88 -7.21 -16.66
N LEU A 70 -1.73 -7.60 -17.92
CA LEU A 70 -1.41 -6.66 -19.01
C LEU A 70 -2.45 -5.53 -19.17
N PRO A 71 -3.77 -5.77 -19.10
CA PRO A 71 -4.77 -4.70 -19.10
C PRO A 71 -4.58 -3.69 -17.96
N TYR A 72 -4.22 -4.16 -16.77
CA TYR A 72 -3.93 -3.29 -15.63
C TYR A 72 -2.67 -2.43 -15.87
N LEU A 73 -1.59 -3.02 -16.39
CA LEU A 73 -0.37 -2.29 -16.76
C LEU A 73 -0.64 -1.21 -17.82
N LYS A 74 -1.45 -1.54 -18.84
CA LYS A 74 -1.89 -0.59 -19.88
C LYS A 74 -2.66 0.59 -19.26
N LYS A 75 -3.58 0.32 -18.32
CA LYS A 75 -4.34 1.37 -17.63
C LYS A 75 -3.43 2.27 -16.79
N LEU A 76 -2.50 1.70 -16.01
CA LEU A 76 -1.48 2.44 -15.26
C LEU A 76 -0.65 3.34 -16.18
N TYR A 77 -0.07 2.77 -17.24
CA TYR A 77 0.76 3.50 -18.18
C TYR A 77 -0.01 4.65 -18.84
N ALA A 78 -1.26 4.43 -19.24
CA ALA A 78 -2.12 5.46 -19.84
C ALA A 78 -2.38 6.63 -18.89
N VAL A 79 -2.55 6.36 -17.59
CA VAL A 79 -2.67 7.41 -16.55
C VAL A 79 -1.36 8.21 -16.43
N LEU A 80 -0.24 7.51 -16.39
CA LEU A 80 1.09 8.07 -16.15
C LEU A 80 1.60 8.91 -17.32
N SER A 81 1.43 8.42 -18.55
CA SER A 81 1.97 9.05 -19.77
C SER A 81 1.04 10.11 -20.37
N SER A 82 -0.28 10.05 -20.13
CA SER A 82 -1.22 10.99 -20.76
C SER A 82 -0.93 12.43 -20.37
N ARG A 83 -0.74 13.30 -21.37
CA ARG A 83 -0.50 14.74 -21.20
C ARG A 83 -1.62 15.47 -20.45
N PHE A 84 -2.83 14.93 -20.49
CA PHE A 84 -4.00 15.49 -19.81
C PHE A 84 -4.16 14.96 -18.38
N LYS A 85 -3.31 14.02 -17.97
CA LYS A 85 -3.26 13.44 -16.64
C LYS A 85 -1.92 13.77 -15.97
N MET A 86 -1.03 12.78 -15.83
CA MET A 86 0.27 12.95 -15.14
C MET A 86 1.39 13.38 -16.09
N GLY A 87 1.26 13.13 -17.40
CA GLY A 87 2.10 13.66 -18.47
C GLY A 87 3.58 13.32 -18.40
N LEU A 88 3.95 12.18 -17.79
CA LEU A 88 5.33 11.75 -17.64
C LEU A 88 5.97 11.43 -18.99
N SER A 89 7.31 11.50 -19.05
CA SER A 89 8.05 10.98 -20.20
C SER A 89 7.77 9.47 -20.35
N THR A 90 7.92 8.92 -21.55
CA THR A 90 7.74 7.47 -21.80
C THR A 90 8.56 6.64 -20.81
N ASN A 91 9.85 6.97 -20.63
CA ASN A 91 10.75 6.21 -19.76
C ASN A 91 10.31 6.27 -18.29
N ASP A 92 9.92 7.45 -17.80
CA ASP A 92 9.44 7.61 -16.42
C ASP A 92 8.09 6.91 -16.20
N ALA A 93 7.19 7.01 -17.19
CA ALA A 93 5.89 6.36 -17.15
C ALA A 93 6.03 4.84 -17.13
N VAL A 94 6.91 4.26 -17.96
CA VAL A 94 7.21 2.82 -17.96
C VAL A 94 7.79 2.40 -16.62
N ALA A 95 8.82 3.09 -16.13
CA ALA A 95 9.46 2.75 -14.85
C ALA A 95 8.45 2.79 -13.69
N LYS A 96 7.65 3.85 -13.60
CA LYS A 96 6.62 3.98 -12.55
C LYS A 96 5.47 3.00 -12.71
N THR A 97 5.13 2.60 -13.94
CA THR A 97 4.08 1.58 -14.18
C THR A 97 4.43 0.28 -13.45
N PHE A 98 5.66 -0.20 -13.57
CA PHE A 98 6.09 -1.42 -12.88
C PHE A 98 6.18 -1.25 -11.37
N VAL A 99 6.68 -0.10 -10.89
CA VAL A 99 6.71 0.20 -9.45
C VAL A 99 5.29 0.21 -8.87
N TYR A 100 4.36 0.90 -9.50
CA TYR A 100 2.98 1.03 -9.02
C TYR A 100 2.21 -0.29 -9.14
N ALA A 101 2.49 -1.08 -10.19
CA ALA A 101 1.91 -2.41 -10.34
C ALA A 101 2.36 -3.38 -9.25
N LYS A 102 3.65 -3.36 -8.88
CA LYS A 102 4.18 -4.14 -7.75
C LYS A 102 3.59 -3.72 -6.41
N LYS A 103 3.12 -2.48 -6.30
CA LYS A 103 2.39 -1.95 -5.15
C LYS A 103 0.86 -2.15 -5.24
N GLN A 104 0.38 -2.71 -6.35
CA GLN A 104 -1.05 -2.90 -6.65
C GLN A 104 -1.88 -1.60 -6.50
N LEU A 105 -1.32 -0.46 -6.88
CA LEU A 105 -2.02 0.83 -6.78
C LEU A 105 -3.11 0.94 -7.86
N ASP A 106 -4.30 1.40 -7.49
CA ASP A 106 -5.36 1.64 -8.47
C ASP A 106 -5.03 2.89 -9.33
N PRO A 107 -5.07 2.80 -10.68
CA PRO A 107 -4.66 3.91 -11.54
C PRO A 107 -5.54 5.15 -11.39
N ASP A 108 -6.82 4.97 -11.13
CA ASP A 108 -7.77 6.08 -11.00
C ASP A 108 -7.61 6.74 -9.63
N GLU A 109 -7.37 5.97 -8.56
CA GLU A 109 -7.04 6.52 -7.23
C GLU A 109 -5.73 7.32 -7.26
N VAL A 110 -4.66 6.80 -7.91
CA VAL A 110 -3.39 7.52 -8.06
C VAL A 110 -3.57 8.83 -8.81
N TYR A 111 -4.35 8.82 -9.89
CA TYR A 111 -4.65 10.04 -10.64
C TYR A 111 -5.50 11.04 -9.83
N GLY A 112 -6.53 10.57 -9.14
CA GLY A 112 -7.41 11.39 -8.31
C GLY A 112 -6.63 12.08 -7.19
N MET A 113 -5.75 11.33 -6.52
CA MET A 113 -4.85 11.86 -5.50
C MET A 113 -3.88 12.90 -6.10
N TYR A 114 -3.14 12.55 -7.15
CA TYR A 114 -2.23 13.49 -7.83
C TYR A 114 -2.92 14.80 -8.25
N SER A 115 -4.12 14.70 -8.83
CA SER A 115 -4.91 15.86 -9.27
C SER A 115 -5.30 16.74 -8.09
N THR A 116 -5.65 16.13 -6.96
CA THR A 116 -6.00 16.85 -5.72
C THR A 116 -4.80 17.57 -5.13
N LEU A 117 -3.65 16.89 -5.04
CA LEU A 117 -2.41 17.46 -4.50
C LEU A 117 -1.88 18.62 -5.36
N LYS A 118 -1.94 18.47 -6.70
CA LYS A 118 -1.45 19.47 -7.65
C LYS A 118 -2.37 20.68 -7.83
N SER A 119 -3.68 20.52 -7.65
CA SER A 119 -4.66 21.58 -7.97
C SER A 119 -4.32 22.87 -7.22
N SER A 120 -4.21 23.98 -7.95
CA SER A 120 -3.90 25.30 -7.40
C SER A 120 -4.99 25.85 -6.49
N SER A 121 -6.24 25.41 -6.68
CA SER A 121 -7.37 25.72 -5.81
C SER A 121 -7.47 24.82 -4.58
N ARG A 122 -6.55 23.85 -4.44
CA ARG A 122 -6.51 22.91 -3.32
C ARG A 122 -5.14 23.03 -2.64
N LEU A 123 -4.32 21.99 -2.67
CA LEU A 123 -3.04 21.97 -1.97
C LEU A 123 -1.92 22.71 -2.71
N ALA A 124 -2.09 23.01 -4.01
CA ALA A 124 -1.13 23.78 -4.82
C ALA A 124 0.32 23.27 -4.73
N MET A 125 0.51 21.95 -4.66
CA MET A 125 1.85 21.33 -4.62
C MET A 125 2.51 21.43 -6.00
N SER A 126 3.85 21.42 -6.03
CA SER A 126 4.56 21.32 -7.30
C SER A 126 4.22 19.99 -7.99
N ARG A 127 4.46 19.92 -9.30
CA ARG A 127 4.22 18.69 -10.05
C ARG A 127 5.04 17.55 -9.48
N GLU A 128 6.31 17.80 -9.19
CA GLU A 128 7.28 16.83 -8.69
C GLU A 128 6.87 16.32 -7.30
N GLU A 129 6.43 17.22 -6.42
CA GLU A 129 5.97 16.87 -5.08
C GLU A 129 4.68 16.05 -5.12
N ALA A 130 3.69 16.46 -5.94
CA ALA A 130 2.45 15.72 -6.12
C ALA A 130 2.68 14.32 -6.73
N LEU A 131 3.61 14.20 -7.68
CA LEU A 131 4.01 12.91 -8.28
C LEU A 131 4.65 11.96 -7.26
N ALA A 132 5.39 12.50 -6.29
CA ALA A 132 6.01 11.71 -5.22
C ALA A 132 5.00 11.28 -4.15
N ARG A 133 4.13 12.21 -3.71
CA ARG A 133 3.21 11.99 -2.58
C ARG A 133 1.94 11.22 -2.93
N ALA A 134 1.45 11.32 -4.16
CA ALA A 134 0.22 10.63 -4.57
C ALA A 134 0.25 9.11 -4.35
N PRO A 135 1.26 8.35 -4.83
CA PRO A 135 1.32 6.92 -4.60
C PRO A 135 1.47 6.56 -3.12
N GLU A 136 2.23 7.33 -2.33
CA GLU A 136 2.36 7.12 -0.88
C GLU A 136 0.99 7.23 -0.18
N CYS A 137 0.22 8.27 -0.48
CA CYS A 137 -1.11 8.45 0.11
C CYS A 137 -2.06 7.31 -0.30
N VAL A 138 -2.04 6.89 -1.56
CA VAL A 138 -2.90 5.82 -2.07
C VAL A 138 -2.51 4.46 -1.49
N GLU A 139 -1.22 4.14 -1.37
CA GLU A 139 -0.74 2.90 -0.72
C GLU A 139 -1.22 2.81 0.74
N MET A 140 -1.27 3.96 1.42
CA MET A 140 -1.79 4.08 2.78
C MET A 140 -3.33 4.09 2.87
N GLY A 141 -4.02 4.03 1.74
CA GLY A 141 -5.48 4.00 1.65
C GLY A 141 -6.15 5.36 1.84
N ALA A 142 -5.40 6.46 1.75
CA ALA A 142 -5.95 7.81 1.85
C ALA A 142 -6.94 8.10 0.72
N SER A 143 -8.04 8.77 1.05
CA SER A 143 -8.94 9.34 0.04
C SER A 143 -8.52 10.76 -0.30
N GLU A 144 -8.53 11.06 -1.60
CA GLU A 144 -8.29 12.39 -2.15
C GLU A 144 -9.28 13.43 -1.61
N ARG A 145 -10.53 13.01 -1.34
CA ARG A 145 -11.55 13.86 -0.72
C ARG A 145 -11.19 14.23 0.72
N GLU A 146 -10.79 13.24 1.52
CA GLU A 146 -10.41 13.45 2.92
C GLU A 146 -9.16 14.34 3.02
N VAL A 147 -8.14 14.12 2.18
CA VAL A 147 -6.94 14.99 2.11
C VAL A 147 -7.34 16.45 1.87
N TRP A 148 -8.24 16.69 0.91
CA TRP A 148 -8.70 18.03 0.59
C TRP A 148 -9.50 18.67 1.73
N LEU A 149 -10.46 17.95 2.31
CA LEU A 149 -11.29 18.47 3.40
C LEU A 149 -10.47 18.79 4.65
N PHE A 150 -9.52 17.93 5.02
CA PHE A 150 -8.59 18.23 6.12
C PHE A 150 -7.71 19.44 5.81
N TYR A 151 -7.22 19.58 4.58
CA TYR A 151 -6.42 20.73 4.19
C TYR A 151 -7.21 22.04 4.32
N GLU A 152 -8.41 22.10 3.75
CA GLU A 152 -9.27 23.29 3.86
C GLU A 152 -9.60 23.62 5.32
N PHE A 153 -9.86 22.60 6.13
CA PHE A 153 -10.16 22.80 7.54
C PHE A 153 -8.97 23.38 8.31
N PHE A 154 -7.76 22.87 8.10
CA PHE A 154 -6.58 23.40 8.78
C PHE A 154 -6.21 24.80 8.29
N ASP A 155 -6.37 25.07 7.00
CA ASP A 155 -6.15 26.41 6.44
C ASP A 155 -7.16 27.41 7.03
N PHE A 156 -8.44 27.04 7.11
CA PHE A 156 -9.48 27.86 7.74
C PHE A 156 -9.25 28.10 9.24
N VAL A 157 -8.90 27.05 10.01
CA VAL A 157 -8.64 27.21 11.45
C VAL A 157 -7.41 28.10 11.69
N ALA A 158 -6.41 28.05 10.81
CA ALA A 158 -5.25 28.94 10.89
C ALA A 158 -5.65 30.42 10.78
N ASP A 159 -6.58 30.74 9.89
CA ASP A 159 -7.11 32.10 9.70
C ASP A 159 -7.89 32.62 10.91
N THR A 160 -8.44 31.74 11.75
CA THR A 160 -9.08 32.14 13.02
C THR A 160 -8.09 32.52 14.13
N GLY A 161 -6.77 32.49 13.85
CA GLY A 161 -5.71 32.83 14.80
C GLY A 161 -5.19 31.64 15.62
N LEU A 162 -5.76 30.46 15.44
CA LEU A 162 -5.26 29.18 15.97
C LEU A 162 -4.22 28.62 14.99
N ARG A 163 -2.99 29.12 15.12
CA ARG A 163 -1.91 28.97 14.13
C ARG A 163 -1.45 27.52 13.91
N LEU A 164 -1.99 26.85 12.90
CA LEU A 164 -1.21 25.94 12.07
C LEU A 164 -0.86 26.73 10.80
N ASN A 165 0.38 27.21 10.66
CA ASN A 165 0.76 27.94 9.46
C ASN A 165 0.47 27.07 8.21
N SER A 166 -0.06 27.65 7.13
CA SER A 166 -0.48 26.93 5.90
C SER A 166 0.52 25.85 5.38
N PRO A 167 1.86 26.01 5.48
CA PRO A 167 2.80 24.94 5.11
C PRO A 167 2.71 23.66 5.96
N SER A 168 2.34 23.77 7.23
CA SER A 168 2.14 22.62 8.15
C SER A 168 0.80 21.91 7.96
N SER A 169 -0.17 22.54 7.29
CA SER A 169 -1.50 21.98 7.05
C SER A 169 -1.48 20.82 6.05
N ARG A 170 -0.64 20.89 5.00
CA ARG A 170 -0.58 19.84 3.96
C ARG A 170 -0.07 18.50 4.50
N PRO A 171 1.09 18.43 5.19
CA PRO A 171 1.56 17.17 5.76
C PRO A 171 0.57 16.58 6.76
N LYS A 172 -0.08 17.42 7.58
CA LYS A 172 -1.06 16.96 8.56
C LYS A 172 -2.34 16.42 7.90
N ALA A 173 -2.84 17.08 6.86
CA ALA A 173 -4.00 16.61 6.10
C ALA A 173 -3.73 15.26 5.43
N MET A 174 -2.57 15.10 4.79
CA MET A 174 -2.14 13.82 4.21
C MET A 174 -1.96 12.75 5.29
N GLN A 175 -1.40 13.09 6.45
CA GLN A 175 -1.24 12.19 7.58
C GLN A 175 -2.59 11.63 8.06
N LEU A 176 -3.57 12.51 8.33
CA LEU A 176 -4.88 12.08 8.83
C LEU A 176 -5.66 11.26 7.81
N ALA A 177 -5.63 11.65 6.54
CA ALA A 177 -6.25 10.87 5.49
C ALA A 177 -5.58 9.49 5.30
N SER A 178 -4.24 9.42 5.40
CA SER A 178 -3.47 8.16 5.32
C SER A 178 -3.64 7.26 6.54
N ALA A 179 -4.02 7.85 7.68
CA ALA A 179 -4.47 7.07 8.83
C ALA A 179 -5.86 6.46 8.62
N ALA A 180 -6.59 6.89 7.58
CA ALA A 180 -8.02 6.64 7.33
C ALA A 180 -8.96 7.34 8.32
N CYS A 181 -8.55 8.48 8.89
CA CYS A 181 -9.46 9.33 9.65
C CYS A 181 -10.48 10.01 8.72
N GLU A 182 -11.69 10.23 9.23
CA GLU A 182 -12.78 10.91 8.53
C GLU A 182 -12.87 12.34 9.00
N PHE A 183 -12.81 13.28 8.07
CA PHE A 183 -12.92 14.70 8.32
C PHE A 183 -14.16 15.06 9.14
N ALA A 184 -15.31 14.46 8.81
CA ALA A 184 -16.57 14.75 9.50
C ALA A 184 -16.48 14.51 11.02
N LYS A 185 -15.84 13.43 11.46
CA LYS A 185 -15.72 13.08 12.88
C LYS A 185 -14.72 13.99 13.61
N VAL A 186 -13.60 14.30 12.97
CA VAL A 186 -12.61 15.26 13.52
C VAL A 186 -13.23 16.66 13.63
N LYS A 187 -14.02 17.07 12.63
CA LYS A 187 -14.72 18.35 12.65
C LYS A 187 -15.78 18.40 13.75
N GLU A 188 -16.57 17.35 13.94
CA GLU A 188 -17.55 17.26 15.02
C GLU A 188 -16.87 17.38 16.39
N ALA A 189 -15.78 16.65 16.62
CA ALA A 189 -15.01 16.72 17.86
C ALA A 189 -14.38 18.12 18.07
N TRP A 190 -13.93 18.77 17.00
CA TRP A 190 -13.47 20.16 17.04
C TRP A 190 -14.58 21.14 17.42
N ASP A 191 -15.77 20.98 16.84
CA ASP A 191 -16.90 21.86 17.13
C ASP A 191 -17.36 21.75 18.59
N ALA A 192 -17.21 20.56 19.20
CA ALA A 192 -17.50 20.32 20.61
C ALA A 192 -16.40 20.85 21.56
N THR A 193 -15.12 20.64 21.24
CA THR A 193 -14.02 20.87 22.20
C THR A 193 -13.27 22.17 21.97
N ARG A 194 -13.23 22.67 20.73
CA ARG A 194 -12.33 23.75 20.27
C ARG A 194 -10.86 23.50 20.62
N ASN A 195 -10.47 22.23 20.77
CA ASN A 195 -9.10 21.79 21.03
C ASN A 195 -8.66 20.83 19.94
N MET A 196 -7.64 21.20 19.15
CA MET A 196 -7.28 20.45 17.95
C MET A 196 -6.68 19.09 18.26
N THR A 197 -5.90 18.98 19.33
CA THR A 197 -5.30 17.70 19.75
C THR A 197 -6.40 16.73 20.16
N MET A 198 -7.33 17.16 21.02
CA MET A 198 -8.47 16.32 21.43
C MET A 198 -9.37 15.98 20.24
N ALA A 199 -9.64 16.94 19.36
CA ALA A 199 -10.47 16.72 18.19
C ALA A 199 -9.87 15.69 17.22
N ILE A 200 -8.56 15.72 17.03
CA ILE A 200 -7.86 14.72 16.22
C ILE A 200 -7.91 13.35 16.89
N ASP A 201 -7.60 13.26 18.19
CA ASP A 201 -7.61 11.97 18.90
C ASP A 201 -9.00 11.34 18.93
N GLU A 202 -10.02 12.06 19.41
CA GLU A 202 -11.40 11.57 19.48
C GLU A 202 -11.98 11.30 18.09
N GLY A 203 -11.78 12.23 17.15
CA GLY A 203 -12.27 12.11 15.79
C GLY A 203 -11.66 10.92 15.06
N CYS A 204 -10.34 10.74 15.14
CA CYS A 204 -9.67 9.60 14.53
C CYS A 204 -10.07 8.28 15.21
N LEU A 205 -10.12 8.19 16.55
CA LEU A 205 -10.61 6.99 17.23
C LEU A 205 -12.01 6.60 16.77
N GLY A 206 -12.90 7.59 16.64
CA GLY A 206 -14.23 7.38 16.08
C GLY A 206 -14.20 6.89 14.64
N SER A 207 -13.34 7.44 13.78
CA SER A 207 -13.23 7.07 12.35
C SER A 207 -12.68 5.67 12.12
N LEU A 208 -11.80 5.23 13.02
CA LEU A 208 -11.05 4.00 12.90
C LEU A 208 -11.71 2.82 13.61
N ASP A 209 -12.94 3.00 14.10
CA ASP A 209 -13.73 1.92 14.68
C ASP A 209 -13.92 0.76 13.68
N GLY A 210 -13.66 -0.47 14.14
CA GLY A 210 -13.64 -1.68 13.32
C GLY A 210 -12.44 -1.82 12.37
N GLN A 211 -11.51 -0.86 12.32
CA GLN A 211 -10.25 -1.00 11.60
C GLN A 211 -9.21 -1.71 12.46
N LEU A 212 -8.39 -2.53 11.82
CA LEU A 212 -7.31 -3.29 12.47
C LEU A 212 -6.00 -3.02 11.75
N ARG A 213 -4.92 -2.90 12.51
CA ARG A 213 -3.55 -2.83 11.98
C ARG A 213 -2.66 -3.84 12.68
N ILE A 214 -1.58 -4.21 12.00
CA ILE A 214 -0.65 -5.24 12.47
C ILE A 214 0.53 -4.58 13.20
N THR A 215 0.76 -4.95 14.45
CA THR A 215 1.83 -4.42 15.30
C THR A 215 3.21 -5.00 14.95
N GLU A 216 4.26 -4.55 15.65
CA GLU A 216 5.62 -5.10 15.50
C GLU A 216 5.69 -6.61 15.78
N GLU A 217 4.86 -7.09 16.70
CA GLU A 217 4.79 -8.51 17.05
C GLU A 217 3.92 -9.32 16.07
N GLY A 218 3.45 -8.72 14.98
CA GLY A 218 2.59 -9.39 14.02
C GLY A 218 1.14 -9.61 14.50
N LYS A 219 0.71 -8.92 15.56
CA LYS A 219 -0.64 -9.06 16.13
C LYS A 219 -1.59 -8.00 15.58
N LEU A 220 -2.86 -8.35 15.44
CA LEU A 220 -3.92 -7.42 15.04
C LEU A 220 -4.40 -6.61 16.24
N HIS A 221 -4.36 -5.28 16.12
CA HIS A 221 -4.80 -4.35 17.14
C HIS A 221 -5.78 -3.32 16.55
N THR A 222 -6.75 -2.90 17.35
CA THR A 222 -7.68 -1.80 17.04
C THR A 222 -7.03 -0.44 17.28
N ALA A 223 -7.61 0.63 16.73
CA ALA A 223 -7.11 1.99 16.96
C ALA A 223 -7.12 2.36 18.46
N ALA A 224 -8.13 1.93 19.21
CA ALA A 224 -8.18 2.14 20.66
C ALA A 224 -7.02 1.44 21.40
N GLN A 225 -6.69 0.20 21.00
CA GLN A 225 -5.54 -0.51 21.58
C GLN A 225 -4.21 0.16 21.23
N PHE A 226 -4.06 0.71 20.02
CA PHE A 226 -2.90 1.52 19.66
C PHE A 226 -2.82 2.78 20.52
N HIS A 227 -3.94 3.47 20.70
CA HIS A 227 -4.04 4.67 21.52
C HIS A 227 -3.60 4.40 22.97
N ASP A 228 -4.13 3.34 23.58
CA ASP A 228 -3.80 2.99 24.96
C ASP A 228 -2.33 2.56 25.13
N PHE A 229 -1.77 1.87 24.14
CA PHE A 229 -0.40 1.34 24.22
C PHE A 229 0.67 2.41 23.93
N PHE A 230 0.44 3.28 22.94
CA PHE A 230 1.43 4.24 22.47
C PHE A 230 1.19 5.68 22.96
N GLY A 231 0.06 5.96 23.61
CA GLY A 231 -0.26 7.30 24.11
C GLY A 231 -0.20 8.34 22.99
N SER A 232 0.46 9.48 23.21
CA SER A 232 0.48 10.59 22.24
C SER A 232 1.10 10.28 20.87
N SER A 233 1.88 9.20 20.72
CA SER A 233 2.47 8.79 19.43
C SER A 233 1.65 7.73 18.70
N TRP A 234 0.46 7.38 19.20
CA TRP A 234 -0.33 6.27 18.67
C TRP A 234 -0.66 6.40 17.19
N LEU A 235 -0.97 7.61 16.72
CA LEU A 235 -1.37 7.83 15.34
C LEU A 235 -0.17 7.66 14.38
N ASP A 236 1.03 8.05 14.81
CA ASP A 236 2.25 7.86 14.03
C ASP A 236 2.57 6.35 13.92
N GLU A 237 2.43 5.61 15.02
CA GLU A 237 2.62 4.16 15.02
C GLU A 237 1.51 3.42 14.26
N TRP A 238 0.28 3.93 14.30
CA TRP A 238 -0.84 3.44 13.51
C TRP A 238 -0.51 3.54 12.02
N ILE A 239 -0.08 4.72 11.56
CA ILE A 239 0.29 4.95 10.15
C ILE A 239 1.42 4.04 9.71
N LYS A 240 2.49 3.87 10.51
CA LYS A 240 3.60 2.96 10.17
C LYS A 240 3.19 1.49 10.13
N SER A 241 2.12 1.13 10.83
CA SER A 241 1.65 -0.25 10.92
C SER A 241 0.86 -0.63 9.66
N PRO A 242 1.13 -1.78 9.03
CA PRO A 242 0.36 -2.23 7.88
C PRO A 242 -1.13 -2.41 8.23
N PRO A 243 -2.07 -1.93 7.40
CA PRO A 243 -3.48 -2.18 7.62
C PRO A 243 -3.82 -3.65 7.41
N ALA A 244 -4.73 -4.17 8.22
CA ALA A 244 -5.32 -5.48 7.98
C ALA A 244 -6.14 -5.43 6.69
N GLN A 245 -6.11 -6.54 5.95
CA GLN A 245 -6.88 -6.71 4.73
C GLN A 245 -7.81 -7.90 4.86
N LYS A 246 -8.95 -7.81 4.20
CA LYS A 246 -9.95 -8.87 4.09
C LYS A 246 -10.29 -9.12 2.63
N VAL A 247 -10.61 -10.37 2.30
CA VAL A 247 -10.97 -10.75 0.92
C VAL A 247 -12.45 -10.47 0.69
N ALA A 248 -12.75 -9.63 -0.30
CA ALA A 248 -14.12 -9.33 -0.72
C ALA A 248 -14.66 -10.39 -1.70
N ASP A 249 -15.93 -10.24 -2.09
CA ASP A 249 -16.64 -11.20 -2.96
C ASP A 249 -15.99 -11.40 -4.34
N ASP A 250 -15.23 -10.41 -4.82
CA ASP A 250 -14.48 -10.47 -6.09
C ASP A 250 -13.13 -11.21 -5.97
N GLY A 251 -12.81 -11.73 -4.78
CA GLY A 251 -11.58 -12.46 -4.51
C GLY A 251 -10.34 -11.58 -4.33
N LYS A 252 -10.50 -10.25 -4.19
CA LYS A 252 -9.40 -9.32 -3.93
C LYS A 252 -9.33 -8.93 -2.46
N ALA A 253 -8.12 -8.67 -1.98
CA ALA A 253 -7.87 -8.17 -0.63
C ALA A 253 -8.06 -6.65 -0.58
N TYR A 254 -8.83 -6.19 0.40
CA TYR A 254 -9.11 -4.78 0.64
C TYR A 254 -8.91 -4.42 2.10
N THR A 255 -8.52 -3.18 2.36
CA THR A 255 -8.58 -2.55 3.69
C THR A 255 -10.01 -2.08 4.00
N ALA A 256 -10.31 -1.79 5.28
CA ALA A 256 -11.62 -1.29 5.68
C ALA A 256 -12.01 0.00 4.94
N SER A 257 -11.06 0.92 4.76
CA SER A 257 -11.28 2.19 4.05
C SER A 257 -11.57 1.97 2.57
N GLN A 258 -10.89 1.01 1.93
CA GLN A 258 -11.16 0.63 0.54
C GLN A 258 -12.53 -0.04 0.39
N VAL A 259 -12.91 -0.96 1.28
CA VAL A 259 -14.26 -1.55 1.28
C VAL A 259 -15.31 -0.47 1.49
N LYS A 260 -15.09 0.46 2.42
CA LYS A 260 -15.98 1.61 2.59
C LYS A 260 -16.12 2.38 1.27
N ARG A 261 -15.03 2.78 0.60
CA ARG A 261 -15.13 3.47 -0.70
C ARG A 261 -15.86 2.66 -1.78
N LEU A 262 -15.53 1.37 -1.90
CA LEU A 262 -16.11 0.48 -2.91
C LEU A 262 -17.62 0.30 -2.69
N TYR A 263 -18.04 0.27 -1.43
CA TYR A 263 -19.40 -0.08 -1.04
C TYR A 263 -20.24 1.09 -0.50
N SER A 264 -19.67 2.28 -0.36
CA SER A 264 -20.35 3.52 -0.02
C SER A 264 -20.67 4.30 -1.29
N GLY A 265 -21.90 4.78 -1.40
CA GLY A 265 -22.32 5.59 -2.53
C GLY A 265 -23.75 6.06 -2.31
N TRP A 266 -24.02 7.32 -2.64
CA TRP A 266 -25.29 7.97 -2.31
C TRP A 266 -26.51 7.18 -2.81
N LEU A 267 -26.42 6.57 -4.01
CA LEU A 267 -27.48 5.70 -4.51
C LEU A 267 -27.66 4.47 -3.62
N ARG A 268 -26.57 3.83 -3.21
CA ARG A 268 -26.69 2.57 -2.46
C ARG A 268 -27.19 2.76 -1.04
N ASP A 269 -26.83 3.87 -0.41
CA ASP A 269 -27.36 4.28 0.89
C ASP A 269 -28.85 4.60 0.78
N LEU A 270 -29.28 5.18 -0.35
CA LEU A 270 -30.69 5.47 -0.64
C LEU A 270 -31.54 4.20 -0.88
N TRP A 271 -30.96 3.18 -1.52
CA TRP A 271 -31.67 1.94 -1.88
C TRP A 271 -31.52 0.80 -0.84
N GLY A 272 -30.95 1.07 0.33
CA GLY A 272 -30.88 0.10 1.43
C GLY A 272 -29.98 -1.12 1.15
N GLY A 273 -28.96 -0.96 0.30
CA GLY A 273 -27.99 -2.04 0.07
C GLY A 273 -27.24 -2.41 1.35
N PRO A 274 -26.60 -3.61 1.43
CA PRO A 274 -25.87 -4.02 2.63
C PRO A 274 -24.84 -2.96 3.01
N ASN A 275 -24.89 -2.48 4.25
CA ASN A 275 -23.90 -1.54 4.78
C ASN A 275 -22.49 -2.12 4.55
N TRP A 276 -21.56 -1.30 4.06
CA TRP A 276 -20.16 -1.68 3.83
C TRP A 276 -19.55 -2.36 5.07
N LEU A 277 -19.94 -1.94 6.27
CA LEU A 277 -19.45 -2.51 7.53
C LEU A 277 -19.91 -3.97 7.72
N SER A 278 -21.13 -4.31 7.30
CA SER A 278 -21.63 -5.69 7.34
C SER A 278 -20.80 -6.59 6.43
N ARG A 279 -20.47 -6.12 5.21
CA ARG A 279 -19.60 -6.82 4.27
C ARG A 279 -18.18 -6.97 4.81
N TRP A 280 -17.63 -5.91 5.39
CA TRP A 280 -16.31 -5.94 6.05
C TRP A 280 -16.27 -6.97 7.18
N ASN A 281 -17.29 -7.02 8.02
CA ASN A 281 -17.36 -7.94 9.16
C ASN A 281 -17.54 -9.40 8.71
N ALA A 282 -18.31 -9.64 7.65
CA ALA A 282 -18.51 -10.98 7.08
C ALA A 282 -17.30 -11.51 6.29
N ALA A 283 -16.45 -10.62 5.76
CA ALA A 283 -15.28 -11.01 4.98
C ALA A 283 -14.18 -11.67 5.85
N GLY A 284 -13.52 -12.68 5.27
CA GLY A 284 -12.37 -13.36 5.87
C GLY A 284 -11.08 -12.53 5.74
N PHE A 285 -10.14 -12.71 6.67
CA PHE A 285 -8.83 -12.05 6.60
C PHE A 285 -8.00 -12.55 5.42
N ALA A 286 -7.26 -11.63 4.80
CA ALA A 286 -6.28 -11.94 3.78
C ALA A 286 -4.91 -12.17 4.44
N THR A 287 -4.26 -13.29 4.10
CA THR A 287 -2.87 -13.56 4.45
C THR A 287 -1.98 -12.73 3.55
N GLN A 288 -1.65 -11.52 4.02
CA GLN A 288 -0.80 -10.58 3.28
C GLN A 288 0.59 -11.17 3.06
N LYS A 289 1.10 -11.05 1.83
CA LYS A 289 2.41 -11.56 1.42
C LYS A 289 3.22 -10.48 0.70
N ARG A 290 4.54 -10.50 0.86
CA ARG A 290 5.47 -9.60 0.16
C ARG A 290 6.58 -10.38 -0.52
N ILE A 291 7.05 -9.84 -1.65
CA ILE A 291 8.24 -10.33 -2.34
C ILE A 291 9.47 -9.65 -1.71
N ALA A 292 10.33 -10.44 -1.08
CA ALA A 292 11.58 -9.96 -0.48
C ALA A 292 12.66 -9.75 -1.56
N GLU A 293 13.80 -9.18 -1.15
CA GLU A 293 14.94 -8.86 -2.03
C GLU A 293 15.61 -10.11 -2.61
N ASP A 294 15.49 -11.26 -1.93
CA ASP A 294 15.90 -12.59 -2.42
C ASP A 294 14.95 -13.15 -3.50
N GLY A 295 13.86 -12.45 -3.80
CA GLY A 295 12.82 -12.86 -4.75
C GLY A 295 11.81 -13.86 -4.19
N GLN A 296 11.93 -14.28 -2.93
CA GLN A 296 11.01 -15.19 -2.25
C GLN A 296 9.78 -14.44 -1.74
N VAL A 297 8.69 -15.18 -1.57
CA VAL A 297 7.41 -14.63 -1.07
C VAL A 297 7.22 -15.06 0.38
N TYR A 298 7.10 -14.08 1.27
CA TYR A 298 6.88 -14.33 2.69
C TYR A 298 5.53 -13.78 3.15
N SER A 299 4.86 -14.50 4.06
CA SER A 299 3.81 -13.91 4.90
C SER A 299 4.40 -12.88 5.86
N MET A 300 3.58 -12.06 6.50
CA MET A 300 4.07 -11.03 7.42
C MET A 300 4.99 -11.57 8.53
N GLY A 301 4.60 -12.66 9.19
CA GLY A 301 5.42 -13.28 10.22
C GLY A 301 6.75 -13.80 9.67
N GLY A 302 6.74 -14.43 8.49
CA GLY A 302 7.97 -14.89 7.83
C GLY A 302 8.87 -13.74 7.41
N PHE A 303 8.28 -12.65 6.91
CA PHE A 303 8.99 -11.45 6.47
C PHE A 303 9.63 -10.72 7.66
N ALA A 304 8.90 -10.61 8.77
CA ALA A 304 9.40 -10.08 10.03
C ALA A 304 10.57 -10.91 10.58
N GLY A 305 10.46 -12.24 10.54
CA GLY A 305 11.56 -13.14 10.91
C GLY A 305 12.79 -12.98 10.00
N HIS A 306 12.58 -12.79 8.69
CA HIS A 306 13.66 -12.65 7.70
C HIS A 306 14.44 -11.32 7.86
N TYR A 307 13.75 -10.19 8.07
CA TYR A 307 14.36 -8.86 8.11
C TYR A 307 14.62 -8.31 9.52
N GLY A 308 14.16 -9.00 10.57
CA GLY A 308 14.33 -8.57 11.96
C GLY A 308 13.79 -7.17 12.20
N ALA A 309 14.50 -6.33 12.97
CA ALA A 309 14.05 -4.98 13.32
C ALA A 309 13.75 -4.04 12.12
N SER A 310 14.30 -4.33 10.93
CA SER A 310 14.09 -3.52 9.72
C SER A 310 12.83 -3.89 8.92
N TRP A 311 12.09 -4.91 9.38
CA TRP A 311 11.03 -5.52 8.57
C TRP A 311 9.92 -4.56 8.17
N ARG A 312 9.52 -3.61 9.04
CA ARG A 312 8.44 -2.66 8.73
C ARG A 312 8.78 -1.76 7.55
N GLN A 313 10.01 -1.22 7.55
CA GLN A 313 10.50 -0.41 6.44
C GLN A 313 10.56 -1.25 5.16
N LYS A 314 11.17 -2.43 5.23
CA LYS A 314 11.28 -3.34 4.08
C LYS A 314 9.92 -3.81 3.57
N TRP A 315 8.94 -4.01 4.45
CA TRP A 315 7.57 -4.37 4.10
C TRP A 315 6.87 -3.24 3.34
N ALA A 316 7.03 -2.01 3.81
CA ALA A 316 6.51 -0.81 3.16
C ALA A 316 7.19 -0.52 1.82
N GLU A 317 8.40 -1.03 1.56
CA GLU A 317 9.09 -0.89 0.27
C GLU A 317 8.81 -2.06 -0.68
N ALA A 318 8.60 -3.26 -0.14
CA ALA A 318 8.47 -4.50 -0.90
C ALA A 318 7.22 -4.55 -1.80
N ALA A 319 7.32 -5.35 -2.87
CA ALA A 319 6.22 -5.64 -3.76
C ALA A 319 5.15 -6.51 -3.07
N VAL A 320 3.87 -6.21 -3.32
CA VAL A 320 2.70 -6.94 -2.81
C VAL A 320 2.52 -8.20 -3.64
N ALA A 321 2.69 -9.36 -3.03
CA ALA A 321 2.33 -10.63 -3.65
C ALA A 321 0.83 -10.89 -3.48
N LEU A 322 0.24 -11.71 -4.36
CA LEU A 322 -1.12 -12.20 -4.17
C LEU A 322 -1.26 -12.87 -2.79
N CYS A 323 -2.33 -12.53 -2.07
CA CYS A 323 -2.65 -13.19 -0.81
C CYS A 323 -3.04 -14.66 -1.06
N GLU A 324 -2.99 -15.50 -0.03
CA GLU A 324 -3.27 -16.93 -0.17
C GLU A 324 -4.72 -17.22 -0.56
N GLU A 325 -5.63 -16.41 -0.03
CA GLU A 325 -7.06 -16.49 -0.23
C GLU A 325 -7.51 -15.71 -1.48
N CYS A 326 -6.58 -14.94 -2.08
CA CYS A 326 -6.87 -14.08 -3.22
C CYS A 326 -6.94 -14.90 -4.50
N LYS A 327 -7.87 -14.52 -5.39
CA LYS A 327 -7.89 -15.03 -6.75
C LYS A 327 -7.12 -14.06 -7.65
N ALA A 328 -6.36 -14.60 -8.60
CA ALA A 328 -5.78 -13.77 -9.66
C ALA A 328 -6.91 -12.97 -10.32
N ALA A 329 -6.68 -11.68 -10.59
CA ALA A 329 -7.71 -10.80 -11.13
C ALA A 329 -8.23 -11.34 -12.48
N THR A 330 -9.34 -12.06 -12.46
CA THR A 330 -10.09 -12.41 -13.66
C THR A 330 -10.94 -11.20 -14.01
N HIS A 331 -10.42 -10.34 -14.88
CA HIS A 331 -11.25 -9.29 -15.47
C HIS A 331 -12.08 -9.92 -16.60
N SER A 332 -13.37 -10.13 -16.31
CA SER A 332 -14.43 -10.21 -17.33
C SER A 332 -14.75 -8.82 -17.87
#